data_AF-M5PVW3-F1
#
_entry.id   AF-M5PVW3-F1
#
_cell.length_a   1.000
_cell.length_b   1.000
_cell.length_c   1.000
_cell.angle_alpha   90.00
_cell.angle_beta   90.00
_cell.angle_gamma   90.00
#
_symmetry.space_group_name_H-M   'P 1'
#
loop_
_entity.id
_entity.type
_entity.pdbx_description
1 polymer ?
#
loop_
_entity_poly.entity_id
_entity_poly.type
_entity_poly.pdbx_seq_one_letter_code
_entity_poly.pdbx_strand_id
1 'polypeptide(L)'
;MSILRLTQCIPGLTLRRLAAVCAVMLVMLTAATGAQAAQITLRWNASPEQDVAGYTVHFGTRSGQYDQSIDVGKAQRATISDLEPGTTYYFTATAYDSYGFASNPSEEIVFTAGQTADGTGGNASRLLILF
;
A
#
# COMPACT_ATOMS: atom_id res chain seq x y z
N MET A 1 44.88 11.37 39.60
CA MET A 1 43.49 11.81 39.86
C MET A 1 43.08 12.80 38.77
N SER A 2 43.06 12.35 37.51
CA SER A 2 42.94 13.19 36.31
C SER A 2 41.82 12.66 35.44
N ILE A 3 40.59 13.09 35.69
CA ILE A 3 39.40 12.71 34.90
C ILE A 3 38.50 13.91 34.56
N LEU A 4 39.01 15.15 34.68
CA LEU A 4 38.24 16.38 34.44
C LEU A 4 38.60 17.09 33.12
N ARG A 5 38.97 16.35 32.06
CA ARG A 5 39.33 16.94 30.75
C ARG A 5 38.59 16.34 29.55
N LEU A 6 37.29 16.13 29.64
CA LEU A 6 36.49 15.73 28.47
C LEU A 6 35.16 16.50 28.29
N THR A 7 34.86 17.53 29.10
CA THR A 7 33.65 18.38 28.94
C THR A 7 33.95 19.73 28.28
N GLN A 8 34.94 19.78 27.38
CA GLN A 8 35.33 21.00 26.67
C GLN A 8 35.78 20.63 25.25
N CYS A 9 34.84 20.29 24.39
CA CYS A 9 35.08 20.40 22.95
C CYS A 9 33.79 20.92 22.33
N ILE A 10 33.91 21.97 21.52
CA ILE A 10 32.84 22.72 20.82
C ILE A 10 32.27 23.92 21.64
N PRO A 11 32.97 25.07 21.66
CA PRO A 11 32.43 26.31 22.19
C PRO A 11 31.41 26.88 21.20
N GLY A 12 30.12 26.76 21.48
CA GLY A 12 29.09 27.45 20.67
C GLY A 12 27.70 26.84 20.65
N LEU A 13 27.51 25.61 21.10
CA LEU A 13 26.18 25.00 21.16
C LEU A 13 25.61 25.14 22.56
N THR A 14 25.01 26.31 22.85
CA THR A 14 24.36 26.57 24.13
C THR A 14 23.31 25.48 24.39
N LEU A 15 23.16 25.04 25.64
CA LEU A 15 22.16 24.04 26.05
C LEU A 15 20.74 24.39 25.54
N ARG A 16 20.48 25.70 25.36
CA ARG A 16 19.27 26.26 24.74
C ARG A 16 19.11 25.94 23.25
N ARG A 17 20.21 25.90 22.48
CA ARG A 17 20.23 25.47 21.07
C ARG A 17 20.03 23.96 20.95
N LEU A 18 20.60 23.17 21.85
CA LEU A 18 20.35 21.72 21.94
C LEU A 18 18.89 21.41 22.30
N ALA A 19 18.33 22.11 23.29
CA ALA A 19 16.93 21.97 23.66
C ALA A 19 15.98 22.42 22.54
N ALA A 20 16.31 23.49 21.82
CA ALA A 20 15.55 23.95 20.66
C ALA A 20 15.61 22.96 19.50
N VAL A 21 16.78 22.36 19.22
CA VAL A 21 16.93 21.31 18.19
C VAL A 21 16.15 20.06 18.59
N CYS A 22 16.22 19.61 19.84
CA CYS A 22 15.42 18.49 20.35
C CYS A 22 13.91 18.80 20.31
N ALA A 23 13.50 20.03 20.65
CA ALA A 23 12.09 20.43 20.58
C ALA A 23 11.58 20.51 19.15
N VAL A 24 12.38 21.04 18.21
CA VAL A 24 12.05 21.04 16.77
C VAL A 24 11.99 19.62 16.22
N MET A 25 12.92 18.74 16.62
CA MET A 25 12.92 17.33 16.23
C MET A 25 11.72 16.56 16.80
N LEU A 26 11.31 16.85 18.05
CA LEU A 26 10.09 16.31 18.66
C LEU A 26 8.82 16.82 17.97
N VAL A 27 8.77 18.11 17.62
CA VAL A 27 7.63 18.72 16.91
C VAL A 27 7.47 18.16 15.50
N MET A 28 8.58 17.91 14.79
CA MET A 28 8.56 17.24 13.48
C MET A 28 8.11 15.77 13.60
N LEU A 29 8.41 15.10 14.72
CA LEU A 29 7.97 13.72 14.97
C LEU A 29 6.46 13.63 15.23
N THR A 30 5.86 14.67 15.82
CA THR A 30 4.41 14.75 16.04
C THR A 30 3.60 15.19 14.82
N ALA A 31 4.26 15.69 13.76
CA ALA A 31 3.62 16.14 12.53
C ALA A 31 3.37 15.01 11.51
N ALA A 32 3.69 13.76 11.83
CA ALA A 32 3.28 12.60 11.05
C ALA A 32 1.76 12.34 11.24
N THR A 33 0.94 13.28 10.79
CA THR A 33 -0.52 13.12 10.75
C THR A 33 -0.84 11.98 9.80
N GLY A 34 -1.59 10.99 10.32
CA GLY A 34 -1.78 9.67 9.71
C GLY A 34 -2.09 9.71 8.22
N ALA A 35 -1.14 9.27 7.42
CA ALA A 35 -1.42 8.81 6.06
C ALA A 35 -2.35 7.59 6.20
N GLN A 36 -3.65 7.80 6.02
CA GLN A 36 -4.57 6.69 5.87
C GLN A 36 -4.28 6.08 4.51
N ALA A 37 -3.69 4.90 4.53
CA ALA A 37 -3.46 4.18 3.30
C ALA A 37 -4.82 3.82 2.69
N ALA A 38 -4.94 4.04 1.39
CA ALA A 38 -6.19 3.75 0.70
C ALA A 38 -6.36 2.23 0.58
N GLN A 39 -7.60 1.79 0.47
CA GLN A 39 -7.89 0.39 0.18
C GLN A 39 -8.97 0.27 -0.89
N ILE A 40 -8.90 -0.82 -1.63
CA ILE A 40 -9.89 -1.19 -2.61
C ILE A 40 -10.35 -2.63 -2.36
N THR A 41 -11.66 -2.84 -2.40
CA THR A 41 -12.24 -4.18 -2.41
C THR A 41 -12.64 -4.52 -3.84
N LEU A 42 -11.99 -5.55 -4.37
CA LEU A 42 -12.24 -6.14 -5.67
C LEU A 42 -13.17 -7.34 -5.50
N ARG A 43 -14.11 -7.49 -6.42
CA ARG A 43 -15.05 -8.62 -6.47
C ARG A 43 -15.23 -9.05 -7.91
N TRP A 44 -15.38 -10.34 -8.18
CA TRP A 44 -15.56 -10.87 -9.52
C TRP A 44 -16.53 -12.05 -9.56
N ASN A 45 -16.99 -12.42 -10.76
CA ASN A 45 -17.82 -13.60 -10.98
C ASN A 45 -16.96 -14.86 -11.07
N ALA A 46 -17.57 -16.04 -10.90
CA ALA A 46 -16.85 -17.28 -11.08
C ALA A 46 -16.52 -17.46 -12.57
N SER A 47 -15.32 -17.94 -12.89
CA SER A 47 -15.02 -18.35 -14.26
C SER A 47 -15.95 -19.51 -14.68
N PRO A 48 -16.42 -19.54 -15.94
CA PRO A 48 -17.22 -20.64 -16.47
C PRO A 48 -16.43 -21.95 -16.61
N GLU A 49 -15.10 -21.90 -16.47
CA GLU A 49 -14.24 -23.08 -16.48
C GLU A 49 -14.53 -23.97 -15.26
N GLN A 50 -14.65 -25.29 -15.48
CA GLN A 50 -15.05 -26.23 -14.43
C GLN A 50 -13.90 -26.57 -13.47
N ASP A 51 -12.65 -26.38 -13.90
CA ASP A 51 -11.45 -26.89 -13.22
C ASP A 51 -10.70 -25.81 -12.42
N VAL A 52 -11.38 -24.71 -12.08
CA VAL A 52 -10.78 -23.58 -11.34
C VAL A 52 -10.43 -24.00 -9.91
N ALA A 53 -9.13 -24.03 -9.63
CA ALA A 53 -8.59 -24.27 -8.30
C ALA A 53 -8.57 -22.98 -7.46
N GLY A 54 -8.35 -21.83 -8.09
CA GLY A 54 -8.39 -20.52 -7.42
C GLY A 54 -8.17 -19.34 -8.37
N TYR A 55 -7.97 -18.17 -7.77
CA TYR A 55 -7.77 -16.90 -8.45
C TYR A 55 -6.56 -16.17 -7.87
N THR A 56 -5.82 -15.50 -8.75
CA THR A 56 -4.73 -14.60 -8.37
C THR A 56 -5.04 -13.21 -8.87
N VAL A 57 -5.01 -12.23 -7.98
CA VAL A 57 -5.14 -10.81 -8.33
C VAL A 57 -3.76 -10.23 -8.54
N HIS A 58 -3.51 -9.62 -9.70
CA HIS A 58 -2.27 -8.95 -10.02
C HIS A 58 -2.50 -7.45 -10.08
N PHE A 59 -1.57 -6.67 -9.55
CA PHE A 59 -1.67 -5.21 -9.56
C PHE A 59 -0.32 -4.52 -9.60
N GLY A 60 -0.33 -3.27 -10.07
CA GLY A 60 0.86 -2.44 -10.21
C GLY A 60 0.49 -0.99 -10.45
N THR A 61 1.50 -0.12 -10.58
CA THR A 61 1.30 1.32 -10.81
C THR A 61 1.36 1.72 -12.28
N ARG A 62 1.53 0.73 -13.18
CA ARG A 62 1.63 0.94 -14.62
C ARG A 62 0.78 -0.08 -15.38
N SER A 63 0.01 0.39 -16.36
CA SER A 63 -0.83 -0.47 -17.19
C SER A 63 -0.02 -1.59 -17.84
N GLY A 64 -0.51 -2.83 -17.76
CA GLY A 64 0.13 -4.03 -18.28
C GLY A 64 1.43 -4.46 -17.57
N GLN A 65 1.77 -3.84 -16.45
CA GLN A 65 2.94 -4.19 -15.62
C GLN A 65 2.46 -4.35 -14.17
N TYR A 66 2.41 -5.59 -13.72
CA TYR A 66 1.90 -5.93 -12.40
C TYR A 66 3.03 -6.48 -11.54
N ASP A 67 3.56 -5.64 -10.65
CA ASP A 67 4.70 -5.97 -9.78
C ASP A 67 4.28 -6.76 -8.53
N GLN A 68 2.98 -6.73 -8.21
CA GLN A 68 2.41 -7.35 -7.02
C GLN A 68 1.31 -8.34 -7.41
N SER A 69 1.20 -9.43 -6.66
CA SER A 69 0.14 -10.41 -6.82
C SER A 69 -0.30 -10.98 -5.47
N ILE A 70 -1.57 -11.36 -5.39
CA ILE A 70 -2.18 -11.98 -4.22
C ILE A 70 -3.01 -13.17 -4.70
N ASP A 71 -2.63 -14.36 -4.27
CA ASP A 71 -3.47 -15.56 -4.40
C ASP A 71 -4.58 -15.49 -3.35
N VAL A 72 -5.83 -15.57 -3.81
CA VAL A 72 -7.00 -15.54 -2.94
C VAL A 72 -7.74 -16.88 -2.91
N GLY A 73 -7.15 -17.92 -3.50
CA GLY A 73 -7.73 -19.25 -3.62
C GLY A 73 -9.10 -19.16 -4.31
N LYS A 74 -10.10 -19.86 -3.75
CA LYS A 74 -11.47 -19.85 -4.29
C LYS A 74 -12.30 -18.61 -3.91
N ALA A 75 -11.72 -17.65 -3.19
CA ALA A 75 -12.44 -16.44 -2.86
C ALA A 75 -12.70 -15.60 -4.12
N GLN A 76 -13.92 -15.08 -4.25
CA GLN A 76 -14.32 -14.19 -5.36
C GLN A 76 -14.24 -12.71 -4.94
N ARG A 77 -13.39 -12.43 -3.95
CA ARG A 77 -13.15 -11.10 -3.43
C ARG A 77 -11.75 -10.98 -2.88
N ALA A 78 -11.14 -9.83 -3.11
CA ALA A 78 -9.88 -9.41 -2.53
C ALA A 78 -10.04 -8.02 -1.93
N THR A 79 -9.43 -7.76 -0.78
CA THR A 79 -9.25 -6.39 -0.29
C THR A 79 -7.76 -6.10 -0.33
N ILE A 80 -7.39 -5.08 -1.08
CA ILE A 80 -6.01 -4.61 -1.21
C ILE A 80 -5.94 -3.33 -0.40
N SER A 81 -5.26 -3.42 0.74
CA SER A 81 -4.98 -2.31 1.64
C SER A 81 -3.64 -1.68 1.30
N ASP A 82 -3.28 -0.66 2.07
CA ASP A 82 -1.95 -0.07 2.04
C ASP A 82 -1.57 0.56 0.69
N LEU A 83 -2.57 0.97 -0.10
CA LEU A 83 -2.36 1.69 -1.34
C LEU A 83 -1.92 3.12 -1.03
N GLU A 84 -0.86 3.54 -1.71
CA GLU A 84 -0.33 4.89 -1.58
C GLU A 84 -1.39 5.88 -2.09
N PRO A 85 -1.87 6.81 -1.25
CA PRO A 85 -2.83 7.81 -1.69
C PRO A 85 -2.27 8.62 -2.87
N GLY A 86 -3.11 8.97 -3.84
CA GLY A 86 -2.73 9.76 -5.01
C GLY A 86 -2.02 8.95 -6.11
N THR A 87 -1.69 7.70 -5.84
CA THR A 87 -1.13 6.78 -6.82
C THR A 87 -2.26 6.09 -7.58
N THR A 88 -2.08 5.97 -8.90
CA THR A 88 -2.95 5.20 -9.77
C THR A 88 -2.46 3.77 -9.86
N TYR A 89 -3.34 2.83 -9.52
CA TYR A 89 -3.10 1.41 -9.57
C TYR A 89 -3.94 0.76 -10.67
N TYR A 90 -3.37 -0.28 -11.27
CA TYR A 90 -3.96 -1.11 -12.31
C TYR A 90 -4.10 -2.51 -11.74
N PHE A 91 -5.29 -3.11 -11.88
CA PHE A 91 -5.57 -4.45 -11.34
C PHE A 91 -6.13 -5.35 -12.42
N THR A 92 -5.72 -6.61 -12.39
CA THR A 92 -6.28 -7.70 -13.18
C THR A 92 -6.38 -8.94 -12.31
N ALA A 93 -7.17 -9.93 -12.72
CA ALA A 93 -7.24 -11.23 -12.08
C ALA A 93 -7.06 -12.35 -13.11
N THR A 94 -6.43 -13.43 -12.68
CA THR A 94 -6.34 -14.70 -13.43
C THR A 94 -7.00 -15.81 -12.62
N ALA A 95 -7.69 -16.73 -13.28
CA ALA A 95 -8.02 -18.01 -12.69
C ALA A 95 -6.84 -18.97 -12.87
N TYR A 96 -6.70 -19.96 -12.00
CA TYR A 96 -5.75 -21.05 -12.21
C TYR A 96 -6.38 -22.41 -11.92
N ASP A 97 -5.94 -23.43 -12.64
CA ASP A 97 -6.39 -24.81 -12.47
C ASP A 97 -5.61 -25.56 -11.38
N SER A 98 -5.97 -26.82 -11.12
CA SER A 98 -5.29 -27.65 -10.10
C SER A 98 -3.83 -27.98 -10.41
N TYR A 99 -3.38 -27.75 -11.65
CA TYR A 99 -2.01 -27.91 -12.10
C TYR A 99 -1.22 -26.60 -12.04
N GLY A 100 -1.86 -25.48 -11.70
CA GLY A 100 -1.27 -24.15 -11.61
C GLY A 100 -1.20 -23.41 -12.95
N PHE A 101 -1.89 -23.88 -13.99
CA PHE A 101 -1.99 -23.13 -15.25
C PHE A 101 -2.94 -21.96 -15.10
N ALA A 102 -2.42 -20.76 -15.35
CA ALA A 102 -3.21 -19.54 -15.31
C ALA A 102 -4.00 -19.33 -16.61
N SER A 103 -5.23 -18.84 -16.48
CA SER A 103 -6.06 -18.37 -17.58
C SER A 103 -5.49 -17.09 -18.20
N ASN A 104 -6.11 -16.63 -19.28
CA ASN A 104 -5.92 -15.26 -19.74
C ASN A 104 -6.29 -14.27 -18.60
N PRO A 105 -5.56 -13.15 -18.47
CA PRO A 105 -5.91 -12.11 -17.52
C PRO A 105 -7.24 -11.46 -17.89
N SER A 106 -7.94 -11.02 -16.85
CA SER A 106 -9.18 -10.27 -16.97
C SER A 106 -8.94 -8.86 -17.55
N GLU A 107 -10.02 -8.13 -17.89
CA GLU A 107 -9.88 -6.70 -18.19
C GLU A 107 -9.17 -5.97 -17.05
N GLU A 108 -8.31 -5.04 -17.43
CA GLU A 108 -7.58 -4.21 -16.49
C GLU A 108 -8.52 -3.12 -15.95
N ILE A 109 -8.55 -2.97 -14.64
CA ILE A 109 -9.24 -1.86 -14.00
C ILE A 109 -8.24 -0.82 -13.49
N VAL A 110 -8.62 0.44 -13.60
CA VAL A 110 -7.83 1.57 -13.11
C VAL A 110 -8.49 2.12 -11.86
N PHE A 111 -7.71 2.28 -10.80
CA PHE A 111 -8.15 2.93 -9.59
C PHE A 111 -7.08 3.90 -9.08
N THR A 112 -7.48 5.15 -8.94
CA THR A 112 -6.67 6.17 -8.26
C THR A 112 -7.03 6.19 -6.79
N ALA A 113 -6.06 5.85 -5.95
CA ALA A 113 -6.21 5.93 -4.51
C ALA A 113 -6.52 7.37 -4.10
N GLY A 114 -7.67 7.58 -3.46
CA GLY A 114 -8.09 8.92 -3.05
C GLY A 114 -7.15 9.52 -2.01
N GLN A 115 -6.64 10.73 -2.27
CA GLN A 115 -6.02 11.59 -1.26
C GLN A 115 -7.13 12.28 -0.47
N THR A 116 -7.72 11.60 0.52
CA THR A 116 -8.70 12.28 1.37
C THR A 116 -7.96 13.04 2.47
N ALA A 117 -7.81 14.36 2.30
CA ALA A 117 -7.29 15.28 3.31
C ALA A 117 -8.14 15.32 4.61
N ASP A 118 -9.31 14.67 4.60
CA ASP A 118 -10.31 14.69 5.68
C ASP A 118 -10.47 13.35 6.43
N GLY A 119 -9.46 12.47 6.37
CA GLY A 119 -9.44 11.26 7.20
C GLY A 119 -10.56 10.24 6.93
N THR A 120 -11.22 10.30 5.78
CA THR A 120 -12.11 9.25 5.29
C THR A 120 -11.38 8.47 4.21
N GLY A 121 -10.48 7.58 4.62
CA GLY A 121 -9.74 6.71 3.70
C GLY A 121 -10.67 6.16 2.61
N GLY A 122 -10.32 6.46 1.35
CA GLY A 122 -11.16 6.22 0.18
C GLY A 122 -11.36 4.75 -0.10
N ASN A 123 -12.22 4.10 0.70
CA ASN A 123 -12.59 2.70 0.55
C ASN A 123 -13.47 2.57 -0.69
N ALA A 124 -12.87 2.22 -1.82
CA ALA A 124 -13.64 1.92 -3.02
C ALA A 124 -13.97 0.43 -3.05
N SER A 125 -15.26 0.10 -3.08
CA SER A 125 -15.69 -1.20 -3.58
C SER A 125 -15.86 -1.08 -5.09
N ARG A 126 -15.09 -1.85 -5.86
CA ARG A 126 -15.25 -1.97 -7.30
C ARG A 126 -15.57 -3.42 -7.62
N LEU A 127 -16.70 -3.61 -8.29
CA LEU A 127 -17.02 -4.89 -8.91
C LEU A 127 -16.18 -4.97 -10.20
N LEU A 128 -15.18 -5.84 -10.25
CA LEU A 128 -14.69 -6.33 -11.52
C LEU A 128 -15.79 -7.23 -12.07
N ILE A 129 -16.47 -6.80 -13.13
CA ILE A 129 -17.38 -7.68 -13.85
C ILE A 129 -16.51 -8.52 -14.78
N LEU A 130 -16.02 -9.68 -14.32
CA LEU A 130 -15.15 -10.51 -15.15
C LEU A 130 -15.53 -12.00 -15.11
N PHE A 131 -15.45 -12.56 -16.33
CA PHE A 131 -16.15 -13.70 -16.95
C PHE A 131 -17.65 -13.50 -17.19
#